data_AF-A0A7X7F650-F1
#
_entry.id   AF-A0A7X7F650-F1
#
_cell.length_a   1.000
_cell.length_b   1.000
_cell.length_c   1.000
_cell.angle_alpha   90.00
_cell.angle_beta   90.00
_cell.angle_gamma   90.00
#
_symmetry.space_group_name_H-M   'P 1'
#
loop_
_entity.id
_entity.type
_entity.pdbx_description
1 polymer ?
#
loop_
_entity_poly.entity_id
_entity_poly.type
_entity_poly.pdbx_seq_one_letter_code
_entity_poly.pdbx_strand_id
1 'polypeptide(L)'
;SGDEQPQYWKNWSTTDDLVSLRRWESLFGAQFVGLFVFAYNIVGDRAPLPAEQLFEFREALYGFVAVRLGDYEASARPISPAWDTVAVPTAEFRRMARPVERFILADGPEPVGLFE
;
A
#
# COMPACT_ATOMS: atom_id res chain seq x y z
N SER A 1 18.04 4.18 -15.88
CA SER A 1 19.22 4.41 -15.01
C SER A 1 18.86 3.96 -13.62
N GLY A 2 19.24 2.73 -13.27
CA GLY A 2 18.76 2.04 -12.07
C GLY A 2 19.84 1.18 -11.43
N ASP A 3 21.11 1.52 -11.66
CA ASP A 3 22.24 0.84 -11.06
C ASP A 3 22.79 1.66 -9.89
N GLU A 4 23.20 0.93 -8.85
CA GLU A 4 24.04 1.31 -7.69
C GLU A 4 23.41 1.56 -6.31
N GLN A 5 22.10 1.40 -6.11
CA GLN A 5 21.56 1.21 -4.76
C GLN A 5 20.30 0.34 -4.80
N PRO A 6 20.15 -0.70 -3.96
CA PRO A 6 18.86 -1.36 -3.77
C PRO A 6 17.89 -0.34 -3.16
N GLN A 7 17.15 0.35 -4.03
CA GLN A 7 16.12 1.31 -3.63
C GLN A 7 14.95 0.54 -3.02
N TYR A 8 15.08 0.36 -1.72
CA TYR A 8 14.14 -0.35 -0.88
C TYR A 8 12.89 0.51 -0.64
N TRP A 9 11.70 -0.07 -0.86
CA TRP A 9 10.38 0.56 -0.66
C TRP A 9 10.08 1.72 -1.63
N LYS A 10 10.31 1.51 -2.93
CA LYS A 10 9.73 2.38 -3.96
C LYS A 10 8.21 2.39 -3.84
N ASN A 11 7.60 3.56 -3.92
CA ASN A 11 6.18 3.76 -3.62
C ASN A 11 5.56 4.82 -4.54
N TRP A 12 5.79 4.71 -5.85
CA TRP A 12 5.24 5.66 -6.81
C TRP A 12 3.96 5.14 -7.45
N SER A 13 3.09 6.07 -7.86
CA SER A 13 1.92 5.84 -8.71
C SER A 13 1.80 7.00 -9.71
N THR A 14 0.80 6.97 -10.57
CA THR A 14 0.46 8.12 -11.44
C THR A 14 -0.55 9.04 -10.77
N THR A 15 -0.58 10.31 -11.18
CA THR A 15 -1.65 11.24 -10.78
C THR A 15 -3.03 10.72 -11.20
N ASP A 16 -3.12 10.04 -12.36
CA ASP A 16 -4.36 9.42 -12.83
C ASP A 16 -4.87 8.33 -11.88
N ASP A 17 -4.00 7.49 -11.31
CA ASP A 17 -4.40 6.48 -10.32
C ASP A 17 -5.09 7.11 -9.11
N LEU A 18 -4.57 8.25 -8.62
CA LEU A 18 -5.15 8.98 -7.48
C LEU A 18 -6.54 9.51 -7.84
N VAL A 19 -6.68 10.13 -9.02
CA VAL A 19 -7.95 10.69 -9.50
C VAL A 19 -8.98 9.58 -9.72
N SER A 20 -8.58 8.51 -10.40
CA SER A 20 -9.42 7.36 -10.71
C SER A 20 -9.90 6.66 -9.45
N LEU A 21 -9.01 6.43 -8.47
CA LEU A 21 -9.38 5.77 -7.21
C LEU A 21 -10.32 6.63 -6.36
N ARG A 22 -10.13 7.96 -6.33
CA ARG A 22 -11.05 8.89 -5.65
C ARG A 22 -12.45 8.91 -6.25
N ARG A 23 -12.54 8.78 -7.58
CA ARG A 23 -13.84 8.66 -8.26
C ARG A 23 -14.57 7.41 -7.79
N TRP A 24 -13.86 6.29 -7.66
CA TRP A 24 -14.45 5.06 -7.12
C TRP A 24 -14.88 5.20 -5.65
N GLU A 25 -14.06 5.79 -4.77
CA GLU A 25 -14.48 6.13 -3.40
C GLU A 25 -15.77 6.94 -3.37
N SER A 26 -15.87 7.95 -4.23
CA SER A 26 -17.05 8.83 -4.31
C SER A 26 -18.29 8.10 -4.81
N LEU A 27 -18.14 7.21 -5.80
CA LEU A 27 -19.24 6.44 -6.39
C LEU A 27 -19.77 5.36 -5.44
N PHE A 28 -18.89 4.67 -4.71
CA PHE A 28 -19.31 3.66 -3.74
C PHE A 28 -19.79 4.27 -2.42
N GLY A 29 -19.36 5.49 -2.10
CA GLY A 29 -19.84 6.25 -0.96
C GLY A 29 -19.08 5.94 0.35
N ALA A 30 -19.58 6.51 1.45
CA ALA A 30 -18.85 6.62 2.72
C ALA A 30 -18.44 5.30 3.41
N GLN A 31 -18.96 4.15 2.95
CA GLN A 31 -18.58 2.84 3.47
C GLN A 31 -17.35 2.25 2.77
N PHE A 32 -16.83 2.91 1.74
CA PHE A 32 -15.72 2.43 0.93
C PHE A 32 -14.55 3.40 1.01
N VAL A 33 -13.34 2.84 1.05
CA VAL A 33 -12.09 3.58 1.04
C VAL A 33 -11.17 2.99 -0.02
N GLY A 34 -10.54 3.87 -0.77
CA GLY A 34 -9.51 3.58 -1.75
C GLY A 34 -8.23 3.19 -1.03
N LEU A 35 -7.58 2.15 -1.53
CA LEU A 35 -6.38 1.60 -0.93
C LEU A 35 -5.33 1.40 -2.02
N PHE A 36 -4.15 2.00 -1.81
CA PHE A 36 -2.97 1.60 -2.57
C PHE A 36 -2.33 0.40 -1.88
N VAL A 37 -2.14 -0.70 -2.62
CA VAL A 37 -1.43 -1.89 -2.17
C VAL A 37 -0.12 -2.00 -2.94
N PHE A 38 0.99 -2.01 -2.21
CA PHE A 38 2.33 -2.16 -2.76
C PHE A 38 2.81 -3.60 -2.52
N ALA A 39 3.03 -4.33 -3.60
CA ALA A 39 3.57 -5.68 -3.59
C ALA A 39 5.09 -5.63 -3.82
N TYR A 40 5.87 -6.01 -2.82
CA TYR A 40 7.32 -6.04 -2.90
C TYR A 40 7.81 -7.47 -3.04
N ASN A 41 8.50 -7.77 -4.14
CA ASN A 41 9.36 -8.95 -4.24
C ASN A 41 10.60 -8.73 -3.38
N ILE A 42 10.83 -9.60 -2.41
CA ILE A 42 11.92 -9.48 -1.45
C ILE A 42 13.17 -10.13 -2.03
N VAL A 43 14.14 -9.28 -2.38
CA VAL A 43 15.47 -9.68 -2.81
C VAL A 43 16.48 -9.23 -1.76
N GLY A 44 17.17 -10.18 -1.11
CA GLY A 44 18.12 -9.91 -0.03
C GLY A 44 17.51 -10.04 1.37
N ASP A 45 18.02 -9.24 2.31
CA ASP A 45 17.81 -9.40 3.77
C ASP A 45 16.87 -8.35 4.39
N ARG A 46 16.25 -7.49 3.58
CA ARG A 46 15.35 -6.42 4.05
C ARG A 46 13.94 -6.65 3.52
N ALA A 47 12.96 -6.70 4.43
CA ALA A 47 11.56 -6.89 4.10
C ALA A 47 10.65 -5.84 4.77
N PRO A 48 9.58 -5.38 4.10
CA PRO A 48 8.72 -4.32 4.61
C PRO A 48 7.99 -4.69 5.89
N LEU A 49 7.93 -5.98 6.16
CA LEU A 49 7.16 -6.62 7.21
C LEU A 49 8.02 -7.72 7.86
N PRO A 50 7.69 -8.12 9.11
CA PRO A 50 8.18 -9.34 9.73
C PRO A 50 7.96 -10.58 8.84
N ALA A 51 8.80 -11.60 9.01
CA ALA A 51 8.80 -12.80 8.16
C ALA A 51 7.45 -13.53 8.16
N GLU A 52 6.75 -13.54 9.30
CA GLU A 52 5.43 -14.14 9.48
C GLU A 52 4.30 -13.44 8.68
N GLN A 53 4.56 -12.25 8.14
CA GLN A 53 3.64 -11.49 7.28
C GLN A 53 4.12 -11.45 5.82
N LEU A 54 5.10 -12.28 5.47
CA LEU A 54 5.55 -12.46 4.10
C LEU A 54 4.92 -13.70 3.49
N PHE A 55 4.78 -13.68 2.17
CA PHE A 55 4.09 -14.70 1.40
C PHE A 55 5.04 -15.34 0.40
N GLU A 56 5.19 -16.65 0.48
CA GLU A 56 5.91 -17.41 -0.53
C GLU A 56 4.97 -17.75 -1.70
N PHE A 57 5.40 -17.41 -2.91
CA PHE A 57 4.69 -17.77 -4.13
C PHE A 57 5.67 -17.97 -5.28
N ARG A 58 5.62 -19.14 -5.92
CA ARG A 58 6.49 -19.51 -7.06
C ARG A 58 7.97 -19.24 -6.80
N GLU A 59 8.47 -19.75 -5.67
CA GLU A 59 9.89 -19.64 -5.27
C GLU A 59 10.37 -18.19 -5.01
N ALA A 60 9.44 -17.24 -4.89
CA ALA A 60 9.73 -15.86 -4.50
C ALA A 60 8.97 -15.49 -3.23
N LEU A 61 9.54 -14.54 -2.47
CA LEU A 61 8.99 -14.05 -1.21
C LEU A 61 8.43 -12.65 -1.41
N TYR A 62 7.20 -12.41 -0.95
CA TYR A 62 6.49 -11.16 -1.16
C TYR A 62 6.02 -10.54 0.15
N GLY A 63 6.15 -9.22 0.25
CA GLY A 63 5.52 -8.42 1.31
C GLY A 63 4.48 -7.46 0.72
N PHE A 64 3.29 -7.42 1.32
CA PHE A 64 2.20 -6.54 0.89
C PHE A 64 1.88 -5.52 1.96
N VAL A 65 2.14 -4.25 1.65
CA VAL A 65 1.73 -3.15 2.52
C VAL A 65 0.71 -2.28 1.81
N ALA A 66 -0.14 -1.63 2.59
CA ALA A 66 -1.20 -0.81 2.08
C ALA A 66 -1.29 0.54 2.79
N VAL A 67 -1.76 1.54 2.04
CA VAL A 67 -1.97 2.92 2.48
C VAL A 67 -3.32 3.39 1.95
N ARG A 68 -4.13 4.02 2.81
CA ARG A 68 -5.39 4.63 2.38
C ARG A 68 -5.13 5.76 1.39
N LEU A 69 -5.99 5.91 0.40
CA LEU A 69 -5.85 6.93 -0.65
C LEU A 69 -5.68 8.34 -0.06
N GLY A 70 -6.52 8.71 0.92
CA GLY A 70 -6.46 10.03 1.54
C GLY A 70 -5.10 10.33 2.20
N ASP A 71 -4.53 9.36 2.92
CA ASP A 71 -3.22 9.51 3.57
C ASP A 71 -2.09 9.59 2.53
N TYR A 72 -2.16 8.76 1.49
CA TYR A 72 -1.16 8.76 0.43
C TYR A 72 -1.18 10.07 -0.37
N GLU A 73 -2.35 10.53 -0.80
CA GLU A 73 -2.50 11.76 -1.57
C GLU A 73 -2.02 12.99 -0.79
N ALA A 74 -2.39 13.11 0.48
CA ALA A 74 -2.04 14.26 1.31
C ALA A 74 -0.51 14.49 1.40
N SER A 75 0.26 13.41 1.27
CA SER A 75 1.72 13.41 1.39
C SER A 75 2.45 13.22 0.06
N ALA A 76 1.73 12.89 -1.02
CA ALA A 76 2.31 12.61 -2.31
C ALA A 76 2.95 13.86 -2.92
N ARG A 77 4.10 13.66 -3.57
CA ARG A 77 4.85 14.71 -4.27
C ARG A 77 5.11 14.26 -5.71
N PRO A 78 5.01 15.14 -6.71
CA PRO A 78 5.44 14.83 -8.07
C PRO A 78 6.92 14.43 -8.08
N ILE A 79 7.24 13.30 -8.72
CA ILE A 79 8.62 12.83 -8.91
C ILE A 79 9.06 12.89 -10.37
N SER A 80 8.12 12.92 -11.31
CA SER A 80 8.42 13.21 -12.71
C SER A 80 7.22 13.83 -13.43
N PRO A 81 7.33 15.09 -13.90
CA PRO A 81 6.28 15.72 -14.69
C PRO A 81 6.04 15.04 -16.04
N ALA A 82 7.10 14.53 -16.68
CA ALA A 82 7.00 13.89 -18.00
C ALA A 82 6.21 12.58 -17.98
N TRP A 83 6.20 11.90 -16.83
CA TRP A 83 5.48 10.65 -16.63
C TRP A 83 4.23 10.82 -15.76
N ASP A 84 3.94 12.05 -15.33
CA ASP A 84 2.86 12.39 -14.40
C ASP A 84 2.81 11.43 -13.18
N THR A 85 3.98 11.23 -12.57
CA THR A 85 4.15 10.30 -11.45
C THR A 85 4.35 11.05 -10.14
N VAL A 86 3.79 10.47 -9.09
CA VAL A 86 3.89 10.94 -7.71
C VAL A 86 4.43 9.85 -6.81
N ALA A 87 5.06 10.24 -5.70
CA ALA A 87 5.43 9.33 -4.63
C ALA A 87 5.37 10.05 -3.27
N VAL A 88 5.20 9.28 -2.21
CA VAL A 88 5.30 9.79 -0.83
C VAL A 88 6.76 9.70 -0.37
N PRO A 89 7.32 10.72 0.32
CA PRO A 89 8.65 10.61 0.90
C PRO A 89 8.79 9.34 1.76
N THR A 90 9.88 8.59 1.58
CA THR A 90 10.02 7.24 2.13
C THR A 90 9.73 7.17 3.64
N ALA A 91 10.26 8.10 4.44
CA ALA A 91 10.03 8.12 5.89
C ALA A 91 8.54 8.26 6.26
N GLU A 92 7.80 9.06 5.50
CA GLU A 92 6.37 9.27 5.71
C GLU A 92 5.56 8.06 5.26
N PHE A 93 5.93 7.49 4.11
CA PHE A 93 5.35 6.23 3.64
C PHE A 93 5.52 5.11 4.65
N ARG A 94 6.71 4.96 5.26
CA ARG A 94 6.92 3.94 6.30
C ARG A 94 6.05 4.14 7.53
N ARG A 95 5.71 5.39 7.86
CA ARG A 95 4.84 5.70 9.01
C ARG A 95 3.38 5.37 8.74
N MET A 96 2.90 5.51 7.50
CA MET A 96 1.48 5.29 7.15
C MET A 96 1.21 3.87 6.63
N ALA A 97 2.18 3.22 6.00
CA ALA A 97 2.04 1.86 5.50
C ALA A 97 1.69 0.88 6.63
N ARG A 98 0.71 0.01 6.38
CA ARG A 98 0.34 -1.10 7.26
C ARG A 98 0.33 -2.41 6.47
N PRO A 99 0.47 -3.57 7.11
CA PRO A 99 0.19 -4.86 6.45
C PRO A 99 -1.18 -4.82 5.78
N VAL A 100 -1.29 -5.33 4.56
CA VAL A 100 -2.53 -5.25 3.75
C VAL A 100 -3.71 -5.93 4.44
N GLU A 101 -3.43 -6.98 5.22
CA GLU A 101 -4.38 -7.82 5.95
C GLU A 101 -5.28 -6.98 6.86
N ARG A 102 -4.73 -5.91 7.45
CA ARG A 102 -5.46 -4.98 8.33
C ARG A 102 -6.62 -4.26 7.62
N PHE A 103 -6.66 -4.26 6.30
CA PHE A 103 -7.71 -3.60 5.52
C PHE A 103 -8.64 -4.56 4.79
N ILE A 104 -8.15 -5.73 4.37
CA ILE A 104 -8.90 -6.64 3.48
C ILE A 104 -9.50 -7.84 4.19
N LEU A 105 -8.93 -8.23 5.34
CA LEU A 105 -9.56 -9.19 6.21
C LEU A 105 -10.38 -8.34 7.18
N ALA A 106 -11.69 -8.26 6.93
CA ALA A 106 -12.62 -7.63 7.88
C ALA A 106 -12.36 -8.32 9.21
N ASP A 107 -11.68 -7.64 10.15
CA ASP A 107 -11.18 -8.24 11.39
C ASP A 107 -12.29 -9.14 11.93
N GLY A 108 -12.16 -10.48 11.80
CA GLY A 108 -13.33 -11.37 11.69
C GLY A 108 -14.40 -10.97 12.71
N PRO A 109 -15.69 -10.84 12.32
CA PRO A 109 -16.67 -10.13 13.14
C PRO A 109 -16.66 -10.67 14.57
N GLU A 110 -16.62 -9.75 15.54
CA GLU A 110 -16.76 -10.07 16.97
C GLU A 110 -17.96 -11.02 17.14
N PRO A 111 -17.78 -12.21 17.75
CA PRO A 111 -18.91 -13.08 18.04
C PRO A 111 -19.86 -12.32 18.96
N VAL A 112 -20.97 -11.85 18.38
CA VAL A 112 -22.09 -11.33 19.14
C VAL A 112 -22.63 -12.51 19.93
N GLY A 113 -22.28 -12.57 21.22
CA GLY A 113 -22.88 -13.52 22.15
C GLY A 113 -24.39 -13.29 22.18
N LEU A 114 -25.13 -14.25 21.65
CA LEU A 114 -26.58 -14.43 21.76
C LEU A 114 -26.74 -15.96 21.74
N PHE A 115 -27.07 -16.67 22.81
CA PHE A 115 -28.03 -16.40 23.88
C PHE A 115 -27.59 -17.09 25.20
N GLU A 116 -27.85 -16.46 26.35
CA GLU A 116 -28.44 -17.16 27.50
C GLU A 116 -29.95 -16.92 27.47
#